data_AF-A0AAD9KVL8-F1
#
_entry.id   AF-A0AAD9KVL8-F1
#
_cell.length_a   1.000
_cell.length_b   1.000
_cell.length_c   1.000
_cell.angle_alpha   90.00
_cell.angle_beta   90.00
_cell.angle_gamma   90.00
#
_symmetry.space_group_name_H-M   'P 1'
#
loop_
_entity.id
_entity.type
_entity.pdbx_description
1 polymer ?
#
loop_
_entity_poly.entity_id
_entity_poly.type
_entity_poly.pdbx_seq_one_letter_code
_entity_poly.pdbx_strand_id
1 'polypeptide(L)' 'MIYNCYFDSLISHSLFPQITFPTRFTRTNGTLIYNFFCKLSQSMLESTAGIVIKKLSDHQPYFMLINTSLKTDLHL' A
#
# COMPACT_ATOMS: atom_id res chain seq x y z
N MET A 1 19.85 -0.07 10.90
CA MET A 1 20.16 -1.45 10.45
C MET A 1 18.92 -2.34 10.35
N ILE A 2 18.12 -2.50 11.41
CA ILE A 2 16.96 -3.43 11.40
C ILE A 2 15.90 -3.10 10.32
N TYR A 3 15.60 -1.81 10.12
CA TYR A 3 14.64 -1.37 9.09
C TYR A 3 15.05 -1.77 7.66
N ASN A 4 16.34 -1.70 7.35
CA ASN A 4 16.84 -2.11 6.04
C ASN A 4 16.67 -3.61 5.86
N CYS A 5 17.02 -4.43 6.86
CA CYS A 5 16.81 -5.88 6.79
C CYS A 5 15.35 -6.28 6.59
N TYR A 6 14.41 -5.58 7.24
CA TYR A 6 12.98 -5.82 7.03
C TYR A 6 12.55 -5.47 5.59
N PHE A 7 12.95 -4.28 5.11
CA PHE A 7 12.64 -3.85 3.75
C PHE A 7 13.28 -4.77 2.70
N ASP A 8 14.56 -5.10 2.87
CA ASP A 8 15.31 -6.01 2.00
C ASP A 8 14.63 -7.38 1.92
N SER A 9 14.14 -7.89 3.05
CA SER A 9 13.37 -9.15 3.11
C SER A 9 12.05 -9.06 2.33
N LEU A 10 11.33 -7.94 2.40
CA LEU A 10 10.11 -7.77 1.61
C LEU A 10 10.41 -7.74 0.11
N ILE A 11 11.39 -6.93 -0.30
CA ILE A 11 11.78 -6.78 -1.70
C ILE A 11 12.34 -8.10 -2.25
N SER A 12 13.09 -8.88 -1.46
CA SER A 12 13.60 -10.18 -1.90
C SER A 12 12.49 -11.21 -2.18
N HIS A 13 11.30 -11.01 -1.61
CA HIS A 13 10.09 -11.81 -1.88
C HIS A 13 9.15 -11.14 -2.89
N SER A 14 9.64 -10.13 -3.61
CA SER A 14 8.89 -9.33 -4.58
C SER A 14 7.66 -8.65 -3.99
N LEU A 15 7.68 -8.29 -2.70
CA LEU A 15 6.60 -7.57 -2.01
C LEU A 15 6.90 -6.08 -1.97
N PHE A 16 6.08 -5.28 -2.63
CA PHE A 16 6.29 -3.84 -2.78
C PHE A 16 5.27 -3.02 -2.00
N PRO A 17 5.70 -1.95 -1.29
CA PRO A 17 4.80 -1.05 -0.58
C PRO A 17 3.90 -0.30 -1.55
N GLN A 18 2.63 -0.16 -1.21
CA GLN A 18 1.64 0.60 -1.99
C GLN A 18 1.41 2.01 -1.44
N ILE A 19 1.70 2.24 -0.16
CA ILE A 19 1.63 3.56 0.48
C ILE A 19 3.04 4.04 0.78
N THR A 20 3.38 5.25 0.32
CA THR A 20 4.70 5.88 0.56
C THR A 20 4.62 7.15 1.40
N PHE A 21 3.40 7.62 1.71
CA PHE A 21 3.15 8.79 2.54
C PHE A 21 2.81 8.41 3.98
N PRO A 22 3.02 9.30 4.97
CA PRO A 22 2.69 9.03 6.36
C PRO A 22 1.22 8.63 6.58
N THR A 23 0.99 7.53 7.29
CA THR A 23 -0.35 7.04 7.65
C THR A 23 -0.76 7.42 9.06
N ARG A 24 0.17 7.94 9.87
CA ARG A 24 -0.11 8.53 11.18
C ARG A 24 0.44 9.95 11.24
N PHE A 25 -0.40 10.89 11.68
CA PHE A 25 -0.04 12.29 11.87
C PHE A 25 -0.22 12.70 13.31
N THR A 26 0.85 13.16 13.95
CA THR A 26 0.77 13.89 15.22
C THR A 26 0.72 15.39 14.91
N ARG A 27 0.69 16.23 15.96
CA ARG A 27 0.69 17.69 15.79
C ARG A 27 1.89 18.23 15.00
N THR A 28 3.03 17.54 15.05
CA THR A 28 4.30 18.02 14.48
C THR A 28 4.95 17.06 13.49
N ASN A 29 4.55 15.79 13.46
CA ASN A 29 5.25 14.75 12.70
C ASN A 29 4.27 13.86 11.93
N GLY A 30 4.71 13.39 10.76
CA GLY A 30 4.09 12.30 10.03
C GLY A 30 4.96 11.04 10.09
N THR A 31 4.38 9.89 10.42
CA THR A 31 5.06 8.59 10.41
C THR A 31 4.32 7.60 9.50
N LEU A 32 5.06 6.88 8.66
CA LEU A 32 4.56 5.74 7.89
C LEU A 32 4.71 4.48 8.74
N ILE A 33 3.61 3.99 9.31
CA ILE A 33 3.59 2.81 10.18
C ILE A 33 2.67 1.69 9.68
N TYR A 34 1.85 1.99 8.68
CA TYR A 34 0.99 1.03 8.01
C TYR A 34 1.24 1.06 6.52
N ASN A 35 1.21 -0.12 5.90
CA ASN A 35 1.38 -0.27 4.47
C ASN A 35 0.64 -1.52 3.98
N PHE A 36 0.25 -1.51 2.71
CA PHE A 36 -0.07 -2.74 2.00
C PHE A 36 1.17 -3.17 1.22
N PHE A 37 1.56 -4.43 1.35
CA PHE A 37 2.65 -5.02 0.58
C PHE A 37 2.08 -6.03 -0.40
N CYS A 38 2.35 -5.84 -1.69
CA CYS A 38 1.75 -6.66 -2.75
C CYS A 38 2.84 -7.20 -3.67
N LYS A 39 2.60 -8.42 -4.21
CA LYS A 39 3.45 -8.96 -5.26
C LYS A 39 3.23 -8.19 -6.57
N LEU A 40 4.31 -7.96 -7.32
CA LEU A 40 4.19 -7.42 -8.68
C LEU A 40 3.33 -8.34 -9.55
N SER A 41 2.20 -7.82 -10.00
CA SER A 41 1.30 -8.44 -10.99
C SER A 41 0.69 -7.33 -11.85
N GLN A 42 0.12 -7.68 -13.00
CA GLN A 42 -0.59 -6.74 -13.88
C GLN A 42 -1.69 -5.98 -13.11
N SER A 43 -2.50 -6.68 -12.31
CA SER A 43 -3.58 -6.08 -11.53
C SER A 43 -3.09 -5.14 -10.42
N MET A 44 -1.91 -5.39 -9.85
CA MET A 44 -1.31 -4.51 -8.85
C MET A 44 -0.65 -3.28 -9.49
N LEU A 45 -0.10 -3.41 -10.70
CA LEU A 45 0.43 -2.26 -11.46
C LEU A 45 -0.66 -1.24 -11.81
N GLU A 46 -1.88 -1.71 -12.04
CA GLU A 46 -3.05 -0.86 -12.27
C GLU A 46 -3.76 -0.44 -10.97
N SER A 47 -3.28 -0.91 -9.82
CA SER A 47 -3.88 -0.57 -8.54
C SER A 47 -3.53 0.86 -8.13
N THR A 48 -4.43 1.48 -7.37
CA THR A 48 -4.21 2.82 -6.81
C THR A 48 -4.37 2.76 -5.31
N ALA A 49 -3.47 3.40 -4.56
CA ALA A 49 -3.57 3.48 -3.11
C ALA A 49 -3.60 4.94 -2.64
N GLY A 50 -4.24 5.18 -1.49
CA GLY A 50 -4.45 6.53 -0.99
C GLY A 50 -4.66 6.59 0.52
N ILE A 51 -4.51 7.80 1.05
CA ILE A 51 -4.70 8.11 2.47
C ILE A 51 -5.83 9.12 2.58
N VAL A 52 -6.82 8.82 3.42
CA VAL A 52 -7.93 9.72 3.69
C VAL A 52 -7.50 10.67 4.80
N ILE A 53 -7.13 11.89 4.43
CA ILE A 53 -6.70 12.92 5.39
C ILE A 53 -7.94 13.58 6.01
N LYS A 54 -8.30 13.13 7.22
CA LYS A 54 -9.41 13.68 8.02
C LYS A 54 -9.02 13.72 9.49
N LYS A 55 -9.52 14.71 10.24
CA LYS A 55 -9.31 14.81 11.70
C LYS A 55 -10.20 13.83 12.49
N LEU A 56 -10.21 12.55 12.10
CA LEU A 56 -10.97 11.50 12.78
C LEU A 56 -10.11 10.81 13.84
N SER A 57 -8.81 10.67 13.60
CA SER A 57 -7.82 10.03 14.46
C SER A 57 -6.42 10.52 14.08
N ASP A 58 -5.40 10.30 14.91
CA ASP A 58 -3.99 10.47 14.51
C ASP A 58 -3.57 9.38 13.50
N HIS A 59 -4.20 8.21 13.54
CA HIS A 59 -4.08 7.16 12.52
C HIS A 59 -5.09 7.39 11.39
N GLN A 60 -4.61 7.66 10.18
CA GLN A 60 -5.48 7.90 9.02
C GLN A 60 -5.96 6.60 8.40
N PRO A 61 -7.23 6.51 7.99
CA PRO A 61 -7.67 5.47 7.08
C PRO A 61 -6.86 5.53 5.79
N TYR A 62 -6.42 4.37 5.31
CA TYR A 62 -5.73 4.21 4.04
C TYR A 62 -6.38 3.07 3.29
N PHE A 63 -6.36 3.16 1.96
CA PHE A 63 -7.06 2.24 1.08
C PHE A 63 -6.20 1.87 -0.12
N MET A 64 -6.56 0.76 -0.73
CA MET A 64 -6.02 0.30 -2.00
C MET A 64 -7.19 -0.15 -2.87
N LEU A 65 -7.27 0.40 -4.07
CA LEU A 65 -8.20 0.02 -5.12
C LEU A 65 -7.49 -0.96 -6.05
N ILE A 66 -7.94 -2.21 -6.05
CA ILE A 66 -7.43 -3.26 -6.92
C ILE A 66 -8.36 -3.41 -8.12
N ASN A 67 -7.80 -3.33 -9.33
CA ASN A 67 -8.53 -3.72 -10.52
C ASN A 67 -8.58 -5.25 -10.60
N THR A 68 -9.76 -5.83 -10.34
CA THR A 68 -9.93 -7.29 -10.36
C THR A 68 -10.37 -7.81 -11.71
N SER A 69 -10.39 -7.00 -12.79
CA SER A 69 -10.86 -7.34 -14.14
C SER A 69 -10.66 -8.83 -14.44
N LEU A 70 -11.69 -9.61 -14.12
CA LEU A 70 -11.76 -11.01 -14.47
C LEU A 70 -11.96 -10.94 -15.97
N LYS A 71 -10.99 -11.40 -16.76
CA LYS A 71 -11.30 -11.75 -18.14
C LYS A 71 -12.37 -12.83 -18.03
N THR A 72 -13.63 -12.44 -18.14
CA THR A 72 -14.67 -13.36 -18.55
C THR A 72 -14.28 -13.75 -19.96
N ASP A 73 -13.58 -14.88 -20.08
CA ASP A 73 -13.44 -15.60 -21.33
C ASP A 73 -14.84 -16.11 -21.71
N LEU A 74 -15.74 -15.19 -22.11
CA LEU A 74 -16.88 -15.55 -22.93
C LEU A 74 -16.34 -15.80 -24.34
N HIS A 75 -15.82 -17.00 -24.55
CA HIS A 75 -15.84 -17.62 -25.86
C HIS A 75 -17.30 -18.04 -26.12
N LEU A 76 -18.07 -17.13 -26.74
CA LEU A 76 -19.23 -17.47 -27.56
C LEU A 76 -18.85 -17.33 -29.02
#